data_AF-A0A962KRT5-F1
#
_entry.id   AF-A0A962KRT5-F1
#
_cell.length_a   1.000
_cell.length_b   1.000
_cell.length_c   1.000
_cell.angle_alpha   90.00
_cell.angle_beta   90.00
_cell.angle_gamma   90.00
#
_symmetry.space_group_name_H-M   'P 1'
#
loop_
_entity.id
_entity.type
_entity.pdbx_description
1 polymer ?
#
loop_
_entity_poly.entity_id
_entity_poly.type
_entity_poly.pdbx_seq_one_letter_code
_entity_poly.pdbx_strand_id
1 'polypeptide(L)'
;MNTSIRLKPLPVLPVERDEYCSQEMTDAIITELENKHKDTLQNIIENEFPVRADFHGKGYEIAIGTVIHEIGRKLPVPETDLGCIDLAYELGRRIRKAMDLPDTPTEGWELQQIHEYILHNKLTLDHQTAKEILQSYYEAKPDLWYAYAEALRHDQMLNIGAKYRDGLTSFLSEKYPSLSLEKNQDFYLQLSAMLTVMNACGIPLPEMG
;
A
#
# COMPACT_ATOMS: atom_id res chain seq x y z
N MET A 1 7.98 26.54 17.56
CA MET A 1 7.68 26.15 18.95
C MET A 1 7.71 24.63 18.98
N ASN A 2 8.60 24.01 19.76
CA ASN A 2 8.64 22.55 19.94
C ASN A 2 7.61 22.18 21.01
N THR A 3 6.35 21.99 20.61
CA THR A 3 5.38 21.29 21.44
C THR A 3 5.75 19.82 21.45
N SER A 4 6.44 19.36 22.49
CA SER A 4 6.58 17.94 22.77
C SER A 4 5.18 17.37 22.91
N ILE A 5 4.71 16.66 21.88
CA ILE A 5 3.46 15.92 21.93
C ILE A 5 3.70 14.82 22.97
N ARG A 6 2.95 14.87 24.06
CA ARG A 6 2.99 13.80 25.06
C ARG A 6 2.33 12.57 24.42
N LEU A 7 3.15 11.60 24.00
CA LEU A 7 2.72 10.29 23.52
C LEU A 7 1.67 9.71 24.47
N LYS A 8 0.41 9.70 24.05
CA LYS A 8 -0.63 8.90 24.69
C LYS A 8 -0.35 7.43 24.36
N PRO A 9 -0.61 6.49 25.29
CA PRO A 9 -0.56 5.08 24.94
C PRO A 9 -1.48 4.78 23.75
N LEU A 10 -1.02 3.95 22.83
CA LEU A 10 -1.80 3.47 21.70
C LEU A 10 -2.92 2.56 22.23
N PRO A 11 -4.18 2.77 21.82
CA PRO A 11 -5.28 1.93 22.26
C PRO A 11 -5.16 0.51 21.70
N VAL A 12 -5.58 -0.48 22.48
CA VAL A 12 -5.82 -1.82 21.97
C VAL A 12 -7.11 -1.81 21.16
N LEU A 13 -6.99 -2.09 19.86
CA LEU A 13 -8.11 -2.24 18.94
C LEU A 13 -8.16 -3.69 18.44
N PRO A 14 -9.34 -4.24 18.11
CA PRO A 14 -9.43 -5.48 17.34
C PRO A 14 -8.79 -5.29 15.97
N VAL A 15 -7.93 -6.23 15.57
CA VAL A 15 -7.40 -6.31 14.20
C VAL A 15 -8.55 -6.63 13.22
N GLU A 16 -8.56 -5.97 12.05
CA GLU A 16 -9.61 -6.17 11.05
C GLU A 16 -9.43 -7.43 10.20
N ARG A 17 -8.17 -7.83 9.94
CA ARG A 17 -7.83 -9.05 9.18
C ARG A 17 -6.72 -9.82 9.90
N ASP A 18 -7.11 -10.89 10.57
CA ASP A 18 -6.18 -11.68 11.39
C ASP A 18 -5.46 -12.78 10.60
N GLU A 19 -5.85 -13.03 9.34
CA GLU A 19 -5.26 -14.06 8.48
C GLU A 19 -3.79 -13.79 8.15
N TYR A 20 -3.39 -12.52 8.05
CA TYR A 20 -2.03 -12.11 7.67
C TYR A 20 -1.32 -11.29 8.76
N CYS A 21 -2.05 -10.75 9.73
CA CYS A 21 -1.51 -10.00 10.86
C CYS A 21 -2.31 -10.32 12.13
N SER A 22 -1.79 -11.16 13.03
CA SER A 22 -2.55 -11.53 14.23
C SER A 22 -2.64 -10.40 15.26
N GLN A 23 -3.67 -10.46 16.12
CA GLN A 23 -3.81 -9.57 17.28
C GLN A 23 -2.57 -9.62 18.18
N GLU A 24 -2.09 -10.82 18.50
CA GLU A 24 -0.91 -11.02 19.37
C GLU A 24 0.34 -10.36 18.79
N MET A 25 0.57 -10.54 17.48
CA MET A 25 1.69 -9.93 16.78
C MET A 25 1.59 -8.40 16.81
N THR A 26 0.42 -7.86 16.47
CA THR A 26 0.18 -6.41 16.46
C THR A 26 0.44 -5.79 17.84
N ASP A 27 -0.12 -6.39 18.89
CA ASP A 27 0.00 -5.89 20.26
C ASP A 27 1.44 -6.01 20.79
N ALA A 28 2.17 -7.07 20.43
CA ALA A 28 3.57 -7.22 20.77
C ALA A 28 4.45 -6.13 20.13
N ILE A 29 4.22 -5.82 18.85
CA ILE A 29 4.94 -4.77 18.12
C ILE A 29 4.66 -3.40 18.73
N ILE A 30 3.41 -3.10 19.06
CA ILE A 30 3.02 -1.85 19.73
C ILE A 30 3.70 -1.73 21.09
N THR A 31 3.66 -2.80 21.88
CA THR A 31 4.31 -2.83 23.20
C THR A 31 5.81 -2.57 23.09
N GLU A 32 6.48 -3.13 22.07
CA GLU A 32 7.90 -2.88 21.82
C GLU A 32 8.16 -1.43 21.37
N LEU A 33 7.30 -0.87 20.51
CA LEU A 33 7.36 0.53 20.07
C LEU A 33 7.26 1.49 21.25
N GLU A 34 6.24 1.32 22.08
CA GLU A 34 5.97 2.19 23.23
C GLU A 34 7.06 2.09 24.30
N ASN A 35 7.64 0.91 24.51
CA ASN A 35 8.62 0.70 25.57
C ASN A 35 10.05 1.03 25.15
N LYS A 36 10.45 0.68 23.93
CA LYS A 36 11.86 0.70 23.49
C LYS A 36 12.16 1.60 22.30
N HIS A 37 11.16 1.97 21.50
CA HIS A 37 11.34 2.73 20.26
C HIS A 37 10.46 3.99 20.22
N LYS A 38 10.41 4.73 21.35
CA LYS A 38 9.57 5.92 21.51
C LYS A 38 9.84 7.01 20.48
N ASP A 39 11.09 7.23 20.10
CA ASP A 39 11.46 8.23 19.09
C ASP A 39 10.94 7.84 17.70
N THR A 40 10.98 6.54 17.36
CA THR A 40 10.40 6.03 16.12
C THR A 40 8.88 6.19 16.13
N LEU A 41 8.22 5.84 17.23
CA LEU A 41 6.78 6.03 17.39
C LEU A 41 6.38 7.51 17.29
N GLN A 42 7.16 8.40 17.91
CA GLN A 42 6.99 9.85 17.80
C GLN A 42 7.12 10.32 16.35
N ASN A 43 8.14 9.84 15.63
CA ASN A 43 8.33 10.17 14.22
C ASN A 43 7.14 9.69 13.36
N ILE A 44 6.59 8.49 13.60
CA ILE A 44 5.39 8.03 12.88
C ILE A 44 4.21 8.95 13.14
N ILE A 45 3.97 9.31 14.41
CA ILE A 45 2.89 10.23 14.82
C ILE A 45 3.04 11.61 14.19
N GLU A 46 4.25 12.15 14.14
CA GLU A 46 4.53 13.47 13.54
C GLU A 46 4.31 13.49 12.02
N ASN A 47 4.37 12.32 11.38
CA ASN A 47 4.10 12.16 9.95
C ASN A 47 2.69 11.62 9.65
N GLU A 48 1.85 11.39 10.67
CA GLU A 48 0.45 11.01 10.49
C GLU A 48 -0.41 12.27 10.31
N PHE A 49 -0.98 12.45 9.11
CA PHE A 49 -1.81 13.61 8.78
C PHE A 49 -3.30 13.26 8.66
N PRO A 50 -4.22 14.18 9.01
CA PRO A 50 -5.66 13.95 8.89
C PRO A 50 -6.11 13.58 7.47
N VAL A 51 -5.49 14.21 6.47
CA VAL A 51 -5.66 13.93 5.05
C VAL A 51 -4.27 13.65 4.49
N ARG A 52 -4.06 12.43 3.98
CA ARG A 52 -2.83 12.04 3.28
C ARG A 52 -2.89 12.54 1.82
N ALA A 53 -3.07 13.85 1.65
CA ALA A 53 -3.10 14.45 0.33
C ALA A 53 -1.67 14.52 -0.21
N ASP A 54 -1.41 13.72 -1.25
CA ASP A 54 -0.26 13.79 -2.16
C ASP A 54 1.14 13.81 -1.54
N PHE A 55 1.92 12.75 -1.82
CA PHE A 55 3.40 12.69 -1.69
C PHE A 55 4.01 12.81 -0.28
N HIS A 56 3.27 13.28 0.73
CA HIS A 56 3.75 13.41 2.11
C HIS A 56 3.69 12.10 2.92
N GLY A 57 3.01 11.06 2.41
CA GLY A 57 3.00 9.70 2.98
C GLY A 57 4.36 8.99 2.98
N LYS A 58 5.36 9.49 2.22
CA LYS A 58 6.70 8.87 2.18
C LYS A 58 7.39 8.85 3.55
N GLY A 59 7.24 9.90 4.35
CA GLY A 59 7.84 9.96 5.69
C GLY A 59 7.25 8.89 6.61
N TYR A 60 5.94 8.75 6.56
CA TYR A 60 5.19 7.74 7.30
C TYR A 60 5.51 6.31 6.82
N GLU A 61 5.52 6.07 5.50
CA GLU A 61 5.88 4.77 4.91
C GLU A 61 7.32 4.36 5.23
N ILE A 62 8.26 5.30 5.19
CA ILE A 62 9.65 5.04 5.58
C ILE A 62 9.71 4.71 7.07
N ALA A 63 8.99 5.44 7.92
CA ALA A 63 8.98 5.21 9.36
C ALA A 63 8.37 3.84 9.70
N ILE A 64 7.24 3.46 9.09
CA ILE A 64 6.64 2.14 9.26
C ILE A 64 7.49 1.03 8.66
N GLY A 65 8.05 1.21 7.47
CA GLY A 65 8.97 0.24 6.87
C GLY A 65 10.21 0.02 7.74
N THR A 66 10.71 1.07 8.38
CA THR A 66 11.80 1.00 9.35
C THR A 66 11.37 0.21 10.60
N VAL A 67 10.16 0.44 11.10
CA VAL A 67 9.59 -0.34 12.22
C VAL A 67 9.53 -1.83 11.88
N ILE A 68 8.95 -2.19 10.74
CA ILE A 68 8.82 -3.59 10.32
C ILE A 68 10.21 -4.24 10.22
N HIS A 69 11.19 -3.55 9.65
CA HIS A 69 12.55 -4.07 9.49
C HIS A 69 13.34 -4.17 10.80
N GLU A 70 13.27 -3.16 11.66
CA GLU A 70 14.03 -3.12 12.92
C GLU A 70 13.41 -3.99 14.00
N ILE A 71 12.07 -3.97 14.14
CA ILE A 71 11.34 -4.81 15.09
C ILE A 71 11.29 -6.26 14.62
N GLY A 72 11.22 -6.50 13.31
CA GLY A 72 11.28 -7.84 12.72
C GLY A 72 12.56 -8.63 13.02
N ARG A 73 13.61 -7.96 13.53
CA ARG A 73 14.82 -8.64 14.03
C ARG A 73 14.67 -9.20 15.45
N LYS A 74 13.65 -8.78 16.19
CA LYS A 74 13.44 -9.10 17.62
C LYS A 74 12.10 -9.77 17.89
N LEU A 75 11.08 -9.45 17.11
CA LEU A 75 9.73 -9.99 17.21
C LEU A 75 9.30 -10.58 15.87
N PRO A 76 8.38 -11.56 15.87
CA PRO A 76 7.74 -12.03 14.66
C PRO A 76 7.05 -10.85 13.95
N VAL A 77 7.34 -10.68 12.66
CA VAL A 77 6.62 -9.77 11.75
C VAL A 77 6.03 -10.61 10.61
N PRO A 78 5.01 -10.12 9.89
CA PRO A 78 4.44 -10.86 8.77
C PRO A 78 5.50 -11.14 7.69
N GLU A 79 5.48 -12.35 7.14
CA GLU A 79 6.45 -12.78 6.11
C GLU A 79 6.06 -12.30 4.70
N THR A 80 4.79 -11.95 4.50
CA THR A 80 4.24 -11.54 3.20
C THR A 80 4.14 -10.03 3.10
N ASP A 81 4.20 -9.51 1.86
CA ASP A 81 3.99 -8.09 1.58
C ASP A 81 2.59 -7.62 2.03
N LEU A 82 1.58 -8.48 1.81
CA LEU A 82 0.21 -8.25 2.26
C LEU A 82 0.12 -8.13 3.79
N GLY A 83 0.75 -9.05 4.53
CA GLY A 83 0.75 -8.97 5.99
C GLY A 83 1.48 -7.73 6.50
N CYS A 84 2.55 -7.30 5.82
CA CYS A 84 3.24 -6.05 6.15
C CYS A 84 2.34 -4.81 5.94
N ILE A 85 1.52 -4.81 4.88
CA ILE A 85 0.51 -3.78 4.63
C ILE A 85 -0.56 -3.78 5.73
N ASP A 86 -1.02 -4.96 6.14
CA ASP A 86 -2.02 -5.08 7.23
C ASP A 86 -1.46 -4.59 8.55
N LEU A 87 -0.23 -4.97 8.89
CA LEU A 87 0.43 -4.47 10.09
C LEU A 87 0.55 -2.94 10.05
N ALA A 88 0.95 -2.36 8.92
CA ALA A 88 1.03 -0.91 8.78
C ALA A 88 -0.32 -0.21 8.93
N TYR A 89 -1.36 -0.79 8.34
CA TYR A 89 -2.74 -0.32 8.48
C TYR A 89 -3.19 -0.36 9.94
N GLU A 90 -2.94 -1.47 10.64
CA GLU A 90 -3.29 -1.66 12.05
C GLU A 90 -2.54 -0.72 13.00
N LEU A 91 -1.27 -0.44 12.72
CA LEU A 91 -0.49 0.59 13.42
C LEU A 91 -1.08 1.98 13.17
N GLY A 92 -1.41 2.30 11.91
CA GLY A 92 -2.05 3.56 11.52
C GLY A 92 -3.37 3.80 12.24
N ARG A 93 -4.28 2.80 12.28
CA ARG A 93 -5.57 2.89 12.98
C ARG A 93 -5.40 3.28 14.44
N ARG A 94 -4.48 2.61 15.16
CA ARG A 94 -4.27 2.87 16.58
C ARG A 94 -3.64 4.23 16.84
N ILE A 95 -2.69 4.64 16.00
CA ILE A 95 -2.08 5.97 16.06
C ILE A 95 -3.13 7.06 15.84
N ARG A 96 -3.93 6.94 14.78
CA ARG A 96 -5.02 7.88 14.48
C ARG A 96 -6.03 7.95 15.63
N LYS A 97 -6.40 6.79 16.19
CA LYS A 97 -7.28 6.72 17.35
C LYS A 97 -6.69 7.41 18.58
N ALA A 98 -5.40 7.23 18.86
CA ALA A 98 -4.72 7.90 19.97
C ALA A 98 -4.67 9.44 19.78
N MET A 99 -4.59 9.89 18.53
CA MET A 99 -4.54 11.30 18.13
C MET A 99 -5.92 11.94 17.93
N ASP A 100 -7.00 11.22 18.21
CA ASP A 100 -8.38 11.68 17.96
C ASP A 100 -8.61 12.07 16.47
N LEU A 101 -7.90 11.41 15.56
CA LEU A 101 -8.05 11.53 14.11
C LEU A 101 -9.12 10.55 13.58
N PRO A 102 -9.82 10.89 12.49
CA PRO A 102 -10.76 9.96 11.85
C PRO A 102 -9.99 8.73 11.33
N ASP A 103 -10.60 7.54 11.30
CA ASP A 103 -9.96 6.39 10.66
C ASP A 103 -9.67 6.67 9.18
N THR A 104 -8.60 6.07 8.64
CA THR A 104 -8.34 6.15 7.20
C THR A 104 -9.47 5.39 6.50
N PRO A 105 -10.27 6.05 5.65
CA PRO A 105 -11.27 5.33 4.89
C PRO A 105 -10.56 4.28 4.04
N THR A 106 -11.09 3.07 4.05
CA THR A 106 -10.74 2.05 3.08
C THR A 106 -11.30 2.54 1.74
N GLU A 107 -10.49 3.26 0.97
CA GLU A 107 -10.95 3.93 -0.25
C GLU A 107 -10.94 2.95 -1.42
N GLY A 108 -12.12 2.66 -1.96
CA GLY A 108 -12.25 2.41 -3.40
C GLY A 108 -12.42 3.76 -4.08
N TRP A 109 -11.64 4.08 -5.10
CA TRP A 109 -11.93 5.28 -5.90
C TRP A 109 -13.21 5.06 -6.71
N GLU A 110 -13.98 6.13 -6.90
CA GLU A 110 -15.14 6.04 -7.77
C GLU A 110 -14.71 5.93 -9.25
N LEU A 111 -15.48 5.17 -10.03
CA LEU A 111 -15.36 5.00 -11.49
C LEU A 111 -15.11 6.31 -12.26
N GLN A 112 -15.61 7.43 -11.74
CA GLN A 112 -15.50 8.74 -12.37
C GLN A 112 -14.14 9.42 -12.16
N GLN A 113 -13.58 9.38 -10.96
CA GLN A 113 -12.24 9.92 -10.63
C GLN A 113 -11.14 9.20 -11.42
N ILE A 114 -11.39 7.90 -11.58
CA ILE A 114 -10.67 6.93 -12.40
C ILE A 114 -10.67 7.29 -13.88
N HIS A 115 -11.84 7.61 -14.44
CA HIS A 115 -11.98 8.03 -15.83
C HIS A 115 -11.22 9.35 -16.11
N GLU A 116 -11.28 10.30 -15.18
CA GLU A 116 -10.55 11.56 -15.26
C GLU A 116 -9.03 11.36 -15.23
N TYR A 117 -8.55 10.41 -14.41
CA TYR A 117 -7.15 10.01 -14.37
C TYR A 117 -6.68 9.38 -15.70
N ILE A 118 -7.49 8.52 -16.31
CA ILE A 118 -7.23 7.92 -17.64
C ILE A 118 -7.14 9.00 -18.72
N LEU A 119 -8.09 9.93 -18.74
CA LEU A 119 -8.14 11.01 -19.73
C LEU A 119 -6.95 11.98 -19.59
N HIS A 120 -6.51 12.26 -18.36
CA HIS A 120 -5.34 13.12 -18.11
C HIS A 120 -4.02 12.51 -18.61
N ASN A 121 -3.88 11.19 -18.54
CA ASN A 121 -2.62 10.50 -18.86
C ASN A 121 -2.50 10.06 -20.34
N LYS A 122 -3.46 10.43 -21.21
CA LYS A 122 -3.44 10.18 -22.67
C LYS A 122 -2.96 8.77 -23.04
N LEU A 123 -3.61 7.74 -22.50
CA LEU A 123 -3.21 6.36 -22.74
C LEU A 123 -3.25 6.05 -24.26
N THR A 124 -2.14 5.55 -24.81
CA THR A 124 -2.00 5.23 -26.25
C THR A 124 -2.16 3.73 -26.55
N LEU A 125 -2.27 2.91 -25.51
CA LEU A 125 -2.51 1.48 -25.61
C LEU A 125 -4.00 1.21 -25.87
N ASP A 126 -4.31 0.30 -26.79
CA ASP A 126 -5.69 -0.14 -26.96
C ASP A 126 -6.16 -0.91 -25.72
N HIS A 127 -7.44 -0.73 -25.37
CA HIS A 127 -8.01 -1.28 -24.13
C HIS A 127 -7.93 -2.81 -24.07
N GLN A 128 -8.01 -3.50 -25.20
CA GLN A 128 -8.01 -4.96 -25.24
C GLN A 128 -6.61 -5.51 -24.94
N THR A 129 -5.57 -4.99 -25.59
CA THR A 129 -4.17 -5.34 -25.31
C THR A 129 -3.81 -5.04 -23.87
N ALA A 130 -4.25 -3.89 -23.35
CA ALA A 130 -4.04 -3.55 -21.94
C ALA A 130 -4.67 -4.58 -21.00
N LYS A 131 -5.94 -4.95 -21.24
CA LYS A 131 -6.64 -5.96 -20.44
C LYS A 131 -5.95 -7.31 -20.46
N GLU A 132 -5.47 -7.76 -21.63
CA GLU A 132 -4.77 -9.04 -21.79
C GLU A 132 -3.44 -9.07 -21.03
N ILE A 133 -2.66 -7.99 -21.11
CA ILE A 133 -1.41 -7.85 -20.37
C ILE A 133 -1.67 -7.88 -18.86
N LEU A 134 -2.67 -7.10 -18.42
CA LEU A 134 -3.06 -7.00 -17.02
C LEU A 134 -3.52 -8.35 -16.47
N GLN A 135 -4.38 -9.05 -17.21
CA GLN A 135 -4.82 -10.40 -16.85
C GLN A 135 -3.64 -11.37 -16.80
N SER A 136 -2.76 -11.36 -17.80
CA SER A 136 -1.61 -12.26 -17.84
C SER A 136 -0.62 -11.98 -16.71
N TYR A 137 -0.47 -10.72 -16.29
CA TYR A 137 0.37 -10.35 -15.16
C TYR A 137 -0.26 -10.75 -13.82
N TYR A 138 -1.58 -10.58 -13.66
CA TYR A 138 -2.32 -11.08 -12.51
C TYR A 138 -2.15 -12.59 -12.35
N GLU A 139 -2.31 -13.36 -13.43
CA GLU A 139 -2.12 -14.83 -13.41
C GLU A 139 -0.68 -15.23 -13.06
N ALA A 140 0.32 -14.43 -13.48
CA ALA A 140 1.72 -14.71 -13.21
C ALA A 140 2.16 -14.31 -11.79
N LYS A 141 1.55 -13.27 -11.20
CA LYS A 141 1.96 -12.65 -9.93
C LYS A 141 0.74 -12.25 -9.07
N PRO A 142 -0.16 -13.18 -8.71
CA PRO A 142 -1.40 -12.85 -8.01
C PRO A 142 -1.15 -12.21 -6.65
N ASP A 143 -0.15 -12.68 -5.90
CA ASP A 143 0.17 -12.17 -4.56
C ASP A 143 0.64 -10.70 -4.58
N LEU A 144 1.52 -10.36 -5.53
CA LEU A 144 2.07 -9.00 -5.68
C LEU A 144 0.99 -8.04 -6.17
N TRP A 145 0.09 -8.54 -7.03
CA TRP A 145 -1.06 -7.79 -7.48
C TRP A 145 -2.02 -7.48 -6.33
N TYR A 146 -2.38 -8.50 -5.56
CA TYR A 146 -3.29 -8.34 -4.43
C TYR A 146 -2.67 -7.41 -3.37
N ALA A 147 -1.40 -7.59 -3.01
CA ALA A 147 -0.70 -6.69 -2.10
C ALA A 147 -0.70 -5.23 -2.61
N TYR A 148 -0.44 -5.00 -3.90
CA TYR A 148 -0.48 -3.64 -4.47
C TYR A 148 -1.89 -3.02 -4.42
N ALA A 149 -2.92 -3.83 -4.69
CA ALA A 149 -4.31 -3.40 -4.60
C ALA A 149 -4.72 -3.02 -3.17
N GLU A 150 -4.32 -3.82 -2.17
CA GLU A 150 -4.57 -3.52 -0.76
C GLU A 150 -3.78 -2.30 -0.29
N ALA A 151 -2.53 -2.15 -0.74
CA ALA A 151 -1.72 -0.96 -0.46
C ALA A 151 -2.37 0.32 -0.98
N LEU A 152 -2.96 0.29 -2.17
CA LEU A 152 -3.76 1.41 -2.70
C LEU A 152 -4.98 1.69 -1.83
N ARG A 153 -5.70 0.65 -1.42
CA ARG A 153 -6.95 0.78 -0.64
C ARG A 153 -6.73 1.32 0.77
N HIS A 154 -5.60 0.96 1.38
CA HIS A 154 -5.22 1.39 2.72
C HIS A 154 -4.33 2.64 2.74
N ASP A 155 -3.92 3.13 1.56
CA ASP A 155 -2.89 4.17 1.39
C ASP A 155 -1.59 3.83 2.15
N GLN A 156 -1.09 2.61 1.89
CA GLN A 156 0.09 1.99 2.53
C GLN A 156 1.01 1.38 1.47
N MET A 157 1.78 2.20 0.74
CA MET A 157 2.56 1.67 -0.40
C MET A 157 3.81 0.90 -0.02
N LEU A 158 4.31 0.97 1.23
CA LEU A 158 5.41 0.16 1.81
C LEU A 158 6.38 -0.53 0.81
N ASN A 159 7.01 0.24 -0.09
CA ASN A 159 7.81 -0.24 -1.22
C ASN A 159 7.11 -1.21 -2.22
N ILE A 160 5.88 -1.65 -1.97
CA ILE A 160 5.08 -2.51 -2.84
C ILE A 160 4.84 -1.88 -4.20
N GLY A 161 4.70 -0.55 -4.27
CA GLY A 161 4.57 0.16 -5.54
C GLY A 161 5.82 0.04 -6.41
N ALA A 162 7.02 -0.01 -5.82
CA ALA A 162 8.25 -0.25 -6.57
C ALA A 162 8.36 -1.72 -6.99
N LYS A 163 8.16 -2.66 -6.05
CA LYS A 163 8.13 -4.11 -6.34
C LYS A 163 7.16 -4.44 -7.48
N TYR A 164 5.97 -3.84 -7.46
CA TYR A 164 4.96 -4.01 -8.47
C TYR A 164 5.43 -3.50 -9.83
N ARG A 165 5.97 -2.27 -9.90
CA ARG A 165 6.50 -1.69 -11.14
C ARG A 165 7.66 -2.51 -11.70
N ASP A 166 8.58 -2.95 -10.86
CA ASP A 166 9.75 -3.73 -11.26
C ASP A 166 9.34 -5.14 -11.72
N GLY A 167 8.34 -5.74 -11.05
CA GLY A 167 7.73 -7.01 -11.44
C GLY A 167 7.02 -6.92 -12.79
N LEU A 168 6.21 -5.89 -12.99
CA LEU A 168 5.49 -5.64 -14.24
C LEU A 168 6.48 -5.36 -15.39
N THR A 169 7.52 -4.58 -15.10
CA THR A 169 8.66 -4.31 -15.98
C THR A 169 9.35 -5.58 -16.45
N SER A 170 9.69 -6.47 -15.52
CA SER A 170 10.35 -7.73 -15.82
C SER A 170 9.43 -8.64 -16.64
N PHE A 171 8.17 -8.74 -16.23
CA PHE A 171 7.15 -9.53 -16.93
C PHE A 171 6.95 -9.09 -18.37
N LEU A 172 6.82 -7.78 -18.61
CA LEU A 172 6.64 -7.22 -19.94
C LEU A 172 7.86 -7.44 -20.83
N SER A 173 9.07 -7.28 -20.27
CA SER A 173 10.31 -7.51 -21.01
C SER A 173 10.46 -8.98 -21.45
N GLU A 174 9.95 -9.91 -20.65
CA GLU A 174 9.98 -11.34 -20.93
C GLU A 174 8.87 -11.77 -21.89
N LYS A 175 7.61 -11.45 -21.60
CA LYS A 175 6.44 -11.90 -22.37
C LYS A 175 6.12 -11.05 -23.59
N TYR A 176 6.49 -9.78 -23.57
CA TYR A 176 6.15 -8.81 -24.60
C TYR A 176 7.39 -7.97 -24.98
N PRO A 177 8.48 -8.59 -25.48
CA PRO A 177 9.74 -7.90 -25.75
C PRO A 177 9.62 -6.78 -26.78
N SER A 178 8.60 -6.82 -27.66
CA SER A 178 8.28 -5.73 -28.58
C SER A 178 7.76 -4.46 -27.91
N LEU A 179 7.37 -4.55 -26.63
CA LEU A 179 6.93 -3.44 -25.79
C LEU A 179 8.06 -2.89 -24.90
N SER A 180 9.33 -3.22 -25.21
CA SER A 180 10.50 -3.03 -24.33
C SER A 180 10.63 -1.65 -23.67
N LEU A 181 11.13 -1.70 -22.43
CA LEU A 181 11.37 -0.66 -21.43
C LEU A 181 11.93 0.69 -21.90
N GLU A 182 12.86 0.72 -22.86
CA GLU A 182 13.61 1.95 -23.16
C GLU A 182 12.76 3.08 -23.76
N LYS A 183 11.53 2.79 -24.21
CA LYS A 183 10.73 3.75 -24.99
C LYS A 183 9.46 4.25 -24.33
N ASN A 184 9.08 3.73 -23.17
CA ASN A 184 7.68 3.82 -22.76
C ASN A 184 7.49 3.84 -21.24
N GLN A 185 8.15 4.77 -20.56
CA GLN A 185 7.87 5.09 -19.15
C GLN A 185 6.38 5.45 -18.96
N ASP A 186 5.79 6.11 -19.97
CA ASP A 186 4.36 6.39 -20.05
C ASP A 186 3.55 5.09 -20.06
N PHE A 187 3.93 4.04 -20.79
CA PHE A 187 3.20 2.76 -20.81
C PHE A 187 3.05 2.10 -19.43
N TYR A 188 4.08 2.19 -18.58
CA TYR A 188 4.02 1.68 -17.21
C TYR A 188 3.09 2.52 -16.34
N LEU A 189 3.13 3.84 -16.49
CA LEU A 189 2.19 4.73 -15.85
C LEU A 189 0.76 4.45 -16.33
N GLN A 190 0.57 4.13 -17.61
CA GLN A 190 -0.73 3.80 -18.20
C GLN A 190 -1.29 2.47 -17.67
N LEU A 191 -0.47 1.42 -17.59
CA LEU A 191 -0.90 0.15 -16.99
C LEU A 191 -1.16 0.31 -15.50
N SER A 192 -0.27 0.97 -14.75
CA SER A 192 -0.47 1.29 -13.33
C SER A 192 -1.74 2.13 -13.10
N ALA A 193 -2.06 3.06 -14.01
CA ALA A 193 -3.29 3.84 -14.00
C ALA A 193 -4.51 2.95 -14.16
N MET A 194 -4.53 2.10 -15.20
CA MET A 194 -5.62 1.16 -15.47
C MET A 194 -5.83 0.16 -14.33
N LEU A 195 -4.81 -0.08 -13.52
CA LEU A 195 -4.89 -0.96 -12.37
C LEU A 195 -5.49 -0.30 -11.14
N THR A 196 -5.04 0.92 -10.84
CA THR A 196 -5.69 1.79 -9.86
C THR A 196 -7.18 1.89 -10.21
N VAL A 197 -7.48 2.04 -11.49
CA VAL A 197 -8.84 2.03 -12.04
C VAL A 197 -9.57 0.72 -11.72
N MET A 198 -9.07 -0.43 -12.16
CA MET A 198 -9.79 -1.70 -12.00
C MET A 198 -10.04 -2.09 -10.54
N ASN A 199 -9.04 -1.86 -9.67
CA ASN A 199 -9.15 -2.14 -8.23
C ASN A 199 -10.17 -1.25 -7.54
N ALA A 200 -10.13 0.05 -7.84
CA ALA A 200 -10.99 1.03 -7.21
C ALA A 200 -12.47 0.90 -7.62
N CYS A 201 -12.74 0.48 -8.86
CA CYS A 201 -14.10 0.22 -9.32
C CYS A 201 -14.75 -1.03 -8.70
N GLY A 202 -14.02 -1.80 -7.89
CA GLY A 202 -14.47 -3.11 -7.42
C GLY A 202 -14.86 -4.04 -8.58
N ILE A 203 -14.32 -3.81 -9.78
CA ILE A 203 -14.62 -4.63 -10.96
C ILE A 203 -13.91 -5.96 -10.70
N PRO A 204 -14.64 -7.05 -10.43
CA PRO A 204 -14.01 -8.36 -10.41
C PRO A 204 -13.38 -8.57 -11.79
N LEU A 205 -12.14 -9.04 -11.80
CA LEU A 205 -11.53 -9.58 -13.00
C LEU A 205 -12.51 -10.61 -13.62
N PRO A 206 -12.53 -10.76 -14.95
CA PRO A 206 -13.50 -11.63 -15.62
C PRO A 206 -13.57 -12.98 -14.94
N GLU A 207 -14.81 -13.44 -14.67
CA GLU A 207 -15.06 -14.70 -13.97
C GLU A 207 -14.18 -15.80 -14.55
N MET A 208 -13.33 -16.38 -13.69
CA MET A 208 -12.44 -17.48 -14.04
C MET A 208 -13.31 -18.70 -14.37
N GLY A 209 -13.48 -18.97 -15.66
CA GLY A 209 -14.04 -20.21 -16.19
C GLY A 209 -12.99 -21.31 -16.30
#